data_AF-A0AAU2PV22-F1
#
_entry.id   AF-A0AAU2PV22-F1
#
_cell.length_a   1.000
_cell.length_b   1.000
_cell.length_c   1.000
_cell.angle_alpha   90.00
_cell.angle_beta   90.00
_cell.angle_gamma   90.00
#
_symmetry.space_group_name_H-M   'P 1'
#
loop_
_entity.id
_entity.type
_entity.pdbx_description
1 polymer ?
#
loop_
_entity_poly.entity_id
_entity_poly.type
_entity_poly.pdbx_seq_one_letter_code
_entity_poly.pdbx_strand_id
1 'polypeptide(L)'
;MPRAVKALYAALVTALLAASAPAIIAAARDAPPAAAPAPTPPSSPRPPGVRGLEIGVPAYVWANDSMLTDLTATAPAASVVVLNPGNGDSPFDGRWRARADALRDRTTSTGEKTRVLGYVHTDHGNRDIAAAKASVDNYLKTPDRRLHVDGIFFDVVSRDCGPANATRDYYAELRRYVQEVMGAVDPAAPDLVVNNPGTAIADCYLEPERRTADVFVTFEDTYAAYTGSGWLGGNVFDHDSGYRAGTELDPSGTAFWHLVHDVPDAEAMRATLRTAFDRGAGYAYATDTVMPNPWNAGPTWKYRTQTTYAATLG
;
A
#
# COMPACT_ATOMS: atom_id res chain seq x y z
N MET A 1 -18.11 2.02 41.66
CA MET A 1 -18.84 0.72 41.67
C MET A 1 -19.95 0.82 42.70
N PRO A 2 -21.21 0.41 42.45
CA PRO A 2 -21.60 -0.85 41.78
C PRO A 2 -22.74 -0.74 40.71
N ARG A 3 -22.66 -1.57 39.65
CA ARG A 3 -23.60 -2.66 39.19
C ARG A 3 -25.07 -2.24 38.94
N ALA A 4 -25.56 -2.18 37.70
CA ALA A 4 -25.95 -3.26 36.75
C ALA A 4 -27.29 -3.97 37.07
N VAL A 5 -28.32 -3.77 36.21
CA VAL A 5 -29.52 -4.62 35.97
C VAL A 5 -30.10 -4.18 34.60
N LYS A 6 -30.09 -4.91 33.46
CA LYS A 6 -30.73 -6.17 32.98
C LYS A 6 -32.28 -6.22 33.03
N ALA A 7 -32.95 -6.15 31.86
CA ALA A 7 -34.10 -6.99 31.44
C ALA A 7 -34.54 -6.57 30.03
N LEU A 8 -34.40 -7.40 28.99
CA LEU A 8 -35.31 -8.47 28.54
C LEU A 8 -36.70 -7.99 28.04
N TYR A 9 -36.94 -8.17 26.74
CA TYR A 9 -38.24 -8.62 26.24
C TYR A 9 -38.00 -9.80 25.29
N ALA A 10 -38.71 -10.90 25.54
CA ALA A 10 -38.72 -12.13 24.78
C ALA A 10 -40.18 -12.57 24.60
N ALA A 11 -40.50 -13.16 23.44
CA ALA A 11 -41.44 -14.28 23.19
C ALA A 11 -41.99 -14.20 21.74
N LEU A 12 -41.66 -15.13 20.83
CA LEU A 12 -42.29 -16.46 20.57
C LEU A 12 -43.66 -16.31 19.86
N VAL A 13 -44.12 -17.02 18.82
CA VAL A 13 -43.95 -18.35 18.18
C VAL A 13 -44.61 -18.24 16.78
N THR A 14 -44.24 -18.97 15.71
CA THR A 14 -44.92 -20.21 15.27
C THR A 14 -44.16 -20.89 14.12
N ALA A 15 -44.13 -22.23 14.20
CA ALA A 15 -43.45 -23.20 13.34
C ALA A 15 -44.38 -23.82 12.27
N LEU A 16 -43.81 -24.76 11.49
CA LEU A 16 -44.34 -25.67 10.46
C LEU A 16 -44.35 -25.10 9.02
N LEU A 17 -43.90 -25.80 7.96
CA LEU A 17 -43.72 -27.23 7.71
C LEU A 17 -42.45 -27.53 6.89
N ALA A 18 -41.85 -28.69 7.17
CA ALA A 18 -40.91 -29.37 6.30
C ALA A 18 -41.66 -30.12 5.19
N ALA A 19 -41.20 -30.00 3.94
CA ALA A 19 -41.55 -30.89 2.85
C ALA A 19 -40.25 -31.47 2.26
N SER A 20 -40.09 -32.77 2.44
CA SER A 20 -38.98 -33.59 1.94
C SER A 20 -39.10 -33.81 0.44
N ALA A 21 -38.09 -33.37 -0.32
CA ALA A 21 -37.94 -33.68 -1.74
C ALA A 21 -37.23 -35.04 -1.94
N PRO A 22 -37.56 -35.82 -2.98
CA PRO A 22 -37.00 -37.15 -3.20
C PRO A 22 -35.56 -37.08 -3.71
N ALA A 23 -34.71 -37.96 -3.16
CA ALA A 23 -33.34 -38.16 -3.61
C ALA A 23 -33.32 -38.88 -4.97
N ILE A 24 -32.84 -38.21 -6.01
CA ILE A 24 -32.47 -38.83 -7.28
C ILE A 24 -31.01 -39.25 -7.16
N ILE A 25 -30.78 -40.56 -7.02
CA ILE A 25 -29.43 -41.16 -7.11
C ILE A 25 -29.08 -41.25 -8.59
N ALA A 26 -28.29 -40.30 -9.08
CA ALA A 26 -27.61 -40.41 -10.36
C ALA A 26 -26.26 -41.12 -10.13
N ALA A 27 -26.08 -42.28 -10.77
CA ALA A 27 -24.80 -42.98 -10.77
C ALA A 27 -23.74 -42.12 -11.48
N ALA A 28 -22.80 -41.57 -10.72
CA ALA A 28 -21.62 -40.90 -11.26
C ALA A 28 -20.73 -41.94 -11.94
N ARG A 29 -20.52 -41.79 -13.26
CA ARG A 29 -19.48 -42.50 -13.99
C ARG A 29 -18.13 -41.88 -13.61
N ASP A 30 -17.20 -42.70 -13.14
CA ASP A 30 -15.80 -42.31 -12.92
C ASP A 30 -15.19 -41.76 -14.21
N ALA A 31 -14.98 -40.44 -14.25
CA ALA A 31 -14.10 -39.80 -15.20
C ALA A 31 -12.72 -39.65 -14.54
N PRO A 32 -11.61 -39.99 -15.25
CA PRO A 32 -10.27 -39.80 -14.70
C PRO A 32 -10.03 -38.32 -14.37
N PRO A 33 -9.24 -38.03 -13.32
CA PRO A 33 -8.98 -36.66 -12.90
C PRO A 33 -8.33 -35.87 -14.05
N ALA A 34 -8.92 -34.72 -14.38
CA ALA A 34 -8.33 -33.80 -15.33
C ALA A 34 -6.94 -33.36 -14.82
N ALA A 35 -5.94 -33.44 -15.70
CA ALA A 35 -4.60 -32.96 -15.41
C ALA A 35 -4.64 -31.50 -14.93
N ALA A 36 -3.86 -31.18 -13.90
CA ALA A 36 -3.72 -29.81 -13.42
C ALA A 36 -3.33 -28.89 -14.58
N PRO A 37 -3.95 -27.72 -14.72
CA PRO A 37 -3.58 -26.77 -15.76
C PRO A 37 -2.10 -26.40 -15.61
N ALA A 38 -1.38 -26.39 -16.73
CA ALA A 38 0.02 -25.99 -16.76
C ALA A 38 0.17 -24.58 -16.15
N PRO A 39 1.27 -24.31 -15.42
CA PRO A 39 1.53 -22.97 -14.90
C PRO A 39 1.52 -21.98 -16.07
N THR A 40 0.72 -20.92 -15.94
CA THR A 40 0.69 -19.81 -16.91
C THR A 40 2.11 -19.28 -17.09
N PRO A 41 2.55 -19.02 -18.34
CA PRO A 41 3.84 -18.39 -18.57
C PRO A 41 3.91 -17.05 -17.84
N PRO A 42 5.10 -16.62 -17.37
CA PRO A 42 5.26 -15.32 -16.74
C PRO A 42 4.77 -14.22 -17.70
N SER A 43 3.99 -13.28 -17.15
CA SER A 43 3.54 -12.10 -17.87
C SER A 43 4.74 -11.36 -18.46
N SER A 44 4.68 -11.06 -19.76
CA SER A 44 5.67 -10.18 -20.40
C SER A 44 5.73 -8.83 -19.66
N PRO A 45 6.92 -8.18 -19.57
CA PRO A 45 7.04 -6.84 -19.02
C PRO A 45 6.07 -5.88 -19.70
N ARG A 46 5.40 -5.05 -18.91
CA ARG A 46 4.36 -4.14 -19.40
C ARG A 46 4.98 -3.06 -20.31
N PRO A 47 4.40 -2.75 -21.48
CA PRO A 47 4.85 -1.62 -22.29
C PRO A 47 4.72 -0.30 -21.50
N PRO A 48 5.67 0.63 -21.64
CA PRO A 48 5.56 1.96 -21.04
C PRO A 48 4.23 2.63 -21.42
N GLY A 49 3.52 3.19 -20.43
CA GLY A 49 2.27 3.94 -20.64
C GLY A 49 0.98 3.12 -20.58
N VAL A 50 1.05 1.80 -20.35
CA VAL A 50 -0.15 1.03 -19.98
C VAL A 50 -0.31 1.09 -18.45
N ARG A 51 -1.45 1.59 -17.98
CA ARG A 51 -1.77 1.63 -16.53
C ARG A 51 -2.12 0.23 -16.05
N GLY A 52 -1.60 -0.17 -14.90
CA GLY A 52 -2.08 -1.34 -14.16
C GLY A 52 -1.93 -1.19 -12.66
N LEU A 53 -2.15 -2.28 -11.93
CA LEU A 53 -2.09 -2.27 -10.47
C LEU A 53 -0.95 -3.14 -9.95
N GLU A 54 -0.21 -2.61 -8.99
CA GLU A 54 0.86 -3.28 -8.27
C GLU A 54 0.59 -3.26 -6.77
N ILE A 55 1.22 -4.18 -6.02
CA ILE A 55 1.01 -4.28 -4.57
C ILE A 55 2.14 -3.56 -3.83
N GLY A 56 1.79 -2.55 -3.04
CA GLY A 56 2.69 -1.88 -2.12
C GLY A 56 2.31 -2.19 -0.67
N VAL A 57 3.24 -2.63 0.17
CA VAL A 57 2.93 -3.13 1.52
C VAL A 57 3.60 -2.26 2.60
N PRO A 58 2.83 -1.55 3.44
CA PRO A 58 3.37 -1.03 4.70
C PRO A 58 3.62 -2.19 5.66
N ALA A 59 4.89 -2.44 6.02
CA ALA A 59 5.29 -3.54 6.88
C ALA A 59 5.81 -3.02 8.22
N TYR A 60 4.87 -2.60 9.08
CA TYR A 60 5.17 -1.96 10.37
C TYR A 60 5.36 -3.00 11.47
N VAL A 61 6.32 -3.88 11.22
CA VAL A 61 6.71 -5.02 12.07
C VAL A 61 8.19 -4.93 12.42
N TRP A 62 8.68 -5.81 13.30
CA TRP A 62 10.11 -5.90 13.60
C TRP A 62 10.89 -6.62 12.48
N ALA A 63 12.20 -6.39 12.41
CA ALA A 63 13.05 -6.98 11.35
C ALA A 63 12.97 -8.53 11.27
N ASN A 64 12.80 -9.19 12.42
CA ASN A 64 12.70 -10.64 12.55
C ASN A 64 11.27 -11.18 12.50
N ASP A 65 10.27 -10.34 12.23
CA ASP A 65 8.88 -10.77 12.16
C ASP A 65 8.64 -11.70 10.96
N SER A 66 7.74 -12.66 11.14
CA SER A 66 7.29 -13.59 10.09
C SER A 66 6.71 -12.89 8.88
N MET A 67 6.05 -11.73 9.03
CA MET A 67 5.49 -10.95 7.93
C MET A 67 6.54 -10.62 6.86
N LEU A 68 7.74 -10.19 7.27
CA LEU A 68 8.81 -9.89 6.32
C LEU A 68 9.37 -11.16 5.66
N THR A 69 9.32 -12.31 6.35
CA THR A 69 9.71 -13.61 5.76
C THR A 69 8.68 -14.08 4.73
N ASP A 70 7.40 -13.94 5.03
CA ASP A 70 6.30 -14.25 4.11
C ASP A 70 6.35 -13.35 2.86
N LEU A 71 6.67 -12.05 3.02
CA LEU A 71 6.89 -11.13 1.90
C LEU A 71 8.07 -11.57 1.03
N THR A 72 9.23 -11.89 1.62
CA THR A 72 10.39 -12.40 0.86
C THR A 72 10.07 -13.70 0.12
N ALA A 73 9.27 -14.59 0.71
CA ALA A 73 8.90 -15.87 0.10
C ALA A 73 7.83 -15.75 -1.01
N THR A 74 7.14 -14.61 -1.10
CA THR A 74 6.02 -14.40 -2.05
C THR A 74 6.52 -14.29 -3.49
N ALA A 75 5.80 -14.94 -4.42
CA ALA A 75 6.05 -14.88 -5.86
C ALA A 75 4.71 -14.94 -6.66
N PRO A 76 4.43 -13.98 -7.56
CA PRO A 76 5.20 -12.75 -7.82
C PRO A 76 5.28 -11.86 -6.57
N ALA A 77 6.41 -11.19 -6.38
CA ALA A 77 6.66 -10.36 -5.19
C ALA A 77 5.79 -9.09 -5.18
N ALA A 78 5.64 -8.48 -4.00
CA ALA A 78 5.12 -7.12 -3.91
C ALA A 78 6.08 -6.14 -4.60
N SER A 79 5.56 -5.08 -5.20
CA SER A 79 6.36 -4.09 -5.93
C SER A 79 6.99 -3.06 -5.02
N VAL A 80 6.32 -2.71 -3.91
CA VAL A 80 6.85 -1.81 -2.88
C VAL A 80 6.70 -2.44 -1.50
N VAL A 81 7.70 -2.30 -0.64
CA VAL A 81 7.61 -2.63 0.79
C VAL A 81 8.18 -1.49 1.63
N VAL A 82 7.40 -0.99 2.60
CA VAL A 82 7.84 0.09 3.51
C VAL A 82 8.28 -0.50 4.84
N LEU A 83 9.52 -0.24 5.25
CA LEU A 83 10.07 -0.66 6.54
C LEU A 83 10.00 0.50 7.52
N ASN A 84 9.57 0.22 8.76
CA ASN A 84 9.34 1.24 9.79
C ASN A 84 10.04 0.93 11.13
N PRO A 85 11.38 0.97 11.20
CA PRO A 85 12.09 1.01 12.48
C PRO A 85 11.81 2.32 13.24
N GLY A 86 10.89 2.27 14.20
CA GLY A 86 10.66 3.36 15.17
C GLY A 86 10.35 4.70 14.52
N ASN A 87 9.42 4.71 13.57
CA ASN A 87 8.98 5.89 12.83
C ASN A 87 10.09 6.61 12.06
N GLY A 88 11.17 5.89 11.73
CA GLY A 88 12.35 6.39 11.03
C GLY A 88 13.54 6.71 11.93
N ASP A 89 13.34 6.76 13.24
CA ASP A 89 14.34 7.24 14.20
C ASP A 89 15.10 6.11 14.91
N SER A 90 14.60 4.86 14.84
CA SER A 90 15.38 3.73 15.33
C SER A 90 16.46 3.35 14.31
N PRO A 91 17.65 2.90 14.77
CA PRO A 91 18.77 2.60 13.87
C PRO A 91 18.40 1.61 12.76
N PHE A 92 18.70 1.98 11.51
CA PHE A 92 18.66 1.09 10.35
C PHE A 92 19.96 0.25 10.27
N ASP A 93 20.10 -0.59 11.28
CA ASP A 93 21.27 -1.43 11.53
C ASP A 93 21.37 -2.63 10.57
N GLY A 94 22.42 -3.45 10.75
CA GLY A 94 22.74 -4.55 9.82
C GLY A 94 21.61 -5.57 9.65
N ARG A 95 20.78 -5.83 10.68
CA ARG A 95 19.62 -6.73 10.57
C ARG A 95 18.54 -6.16 9.64
N TRP A 96 18.31 -4.86 9.70
CA TRP A 96 17.34 -4.18 8.85
C TRP A 96 17.83 -4.12 7.41
N ARG A 97 19.11 -3.79 7.21
CA ARG A 97 19.75 -3.77 5.89
C ARG A 97 19.70 -5.14 5.20
N ALA A 98 20.06 -6.21 5.92
CA ALA A 98 19.98 -7.57 5.38
C ALA A 98 18.55 -7.96 4.98
N ARG A 99 17.54 -7.52 5.74
CA ARG A 99 16.14 -7.77 5.43
C ARG A 99 15.67 -6.97 4.21
N ALA A 100 16.08 -5.70 4.11
CA ALA A 100 15.79 -4.86 2.96
C ALA A 100 16.39 -5.44 1.68
N ASP A 101 17.66 -5.85 1.69
CA ASP A 101 18.31 -6.48 0.53
C ASP A 101 17.58 -7.76 0.09
N ALA A 102 17.20 -8.62 1.04
CA ALA A 102 16.47 -9.85 0.73
C ALA A 102 15.10 -9.59 0.07
N LEU A 103 14.44 -8.48 0.42
CA LEU A 103 13.21 -8.04 -0.25
C LEU A 103 13.51 -7.47 -1.64
N ARG A 104 14.54 -6.64 -1.79
CA ARG A 104 14.95 -6.04 -3.08
C ARG A 104 15.38 -7.07 -4.12
N ASP A 105 15.89 -8.21 -3.69
CA ASP A 105 16.27 -9.30 -4.60
C ASP A 105 15.05 -9.99 -5.26
N ARG A 106 13.84 -9.74 -4.76
CA ARG A 106 12.61 -10.38 -5.25
C ARG A 106 12.11 -9.73 -6.54
N THR A 107 11.44 -10.53 -7.36
CA THR A 107 10.93 -10.12 -8.68
C THR A 107 9.41 -10.02 -8.67
N THR A 108 8.91 -8.88 -9.13
CA THR A 108 7.50 -8.52 -9.20
C THR A 108 6.83 -9.16 -10.42
N SER A 109 5.51 -8.99 -10.57
CA SER A 109 4.78 -9.44 -11.77
C SER A 109 5.13 -8.65 -13.04
N THR A 110 5.71 -7.45 -12.90
CA THR A 110 6.18 -6.61 -14.01
C THR A 110 7.58 -7.03 -14.49
N GLY A 111 8.25 -7.94 -13.78
CA GLY A 111 9.63 -8.36 -14.03
C GLY A 111 10.68 -7.47 -13.35
N GLU A 112 10.25 -6.40 -12.70
CA GLU A 112 11.11 -5.51 -11.93
C GLU A 112 11.49 -6.11 -10.57
N LYS A 113 12.39 -5.41 -9.87
CA LYS A 113 12.75 -5.74 -8.49
C LYS A 113 11.82 -5.02 -7.51
N THR A 114 11.50 -5.67 -6.41
CA THR A 114 10.78 -5.02 -5.30
C THR A 114 11.55 -3.78 -4.85
N ARG A 115 10.88 -2.64 -4.79
CA ARG A 115 11.40 -1.41 -4.19
C ARG A 115 11.17 -1.45 -2.68
N VAL A 116 12.19 -1.17 -1.90
CA VAL A 116 12.06 -1.07 -0.44
C VAL A 116 12.21 0.38 -0.02
N LEU A 117 11.30 0.90 0.81
CA LEU A 117 11.31 2.29 1.27
C LEU A 117 11.51 2.37 2.78
N GLY A 118 12.27 3.37 3.22
CA GLY A 118 12.36 3.74 4.63
C GLY A 118 11.22 4.67 5.04
N TYR A 119 10.51 4.36 6.12
CA TYR A 119 9.48 5.22 6.68
C TYR A 119 10.09 6.43 7.41
N VAL A 120 9.54 7.62 7.21
CA VAL A 120 9.88 8.85 7.94
C VAL A 120 8.60 9.59 8.35
N HIS A 121 8.38 9.78 9.65
CA HIS A 121 7.29 10.60 10.17
C HIS A 121 7.56 12.11 9.94
N THR A 122 6.56 12.88 9.53
CA THR A 122 6.72 14.32 9.22
C THR A 122 5.73 15.26 9.93
N ASP A 123 4.81 14.74 10.75
CA ASP A 123 3.86 15.52 11.57
C ASP A 123 3.15 16.65 10.80
N HIS A 124 2.55 16.30 9.66
CA HIS A 124 1.86 17.20 8.74
C HIS A 124 2.74 18.34 8.20
N GLY A 125 4.06 18.13 8.17
CA GLY A 125 5.06 19.13 7.78
C GLY A 125 5.49 20.06 8.91
N ASN A 126 5.06 19.80 10.15
CA ASN A 126 5.47 20.56 11.34
C ASN A 126 6.74 19.99 11.99
N ARG A 127 7.15 18.76 11.65
CA ARG A 127 8.40 18.20 12.15
C ARG A 127 9.57 19.01 11.63
N ASP A 128 10.48 19.40 12.52
CA ASP A 128 11.71 20.11 12.15
C ASP A 128 12.41 19.42 10.96
N ILE A 129 12.74 20.22 9.94
CA ILE A 129 13.24 19.68 8.69
C ILE A 129 14.61 19.02 8.85
N ALA A 130 15.45 19.49 9.77
CA ALA A 130 16.73 18.86 10.06
C ALA A 130 16.54 17.50 10.74
N ALA A 131 15.56 17.38 11.65
CA ALA A 131 15.18 16.11 12.25
C ALA A 131 14.62 15.12 11.21
N ALA A 132 13.75 15.56 10.30
CA ALA A 132 13.25 14.71 9.21
C ALA A 132 14.38 14.24 8.29
N LYS A 133 15.31 15.14 7.92
CA LYS A 133 16.52 14.79 7.15
C LYS A 133 17.43 13.82 7.89
N ALA A 134 17.51 13.88 9.21
CA ALA A 134 18.26 12.91 10.01
C ALA A 134 17.64 11.50 9.93
N SER A 135 16.31 11.37 9.92
CA SER A 135 15.63 10.09 9.67
C SER A 135 15.87 9.59 8.24
N VAL A 136 15.90 10.48 7.24
CA VAL A 136 16.28 10.12 5.86
C VAL A 136 17.70 9.57 5.82
N ASP A 137 18.64 10.26 6.49
CA ASP A 137 20.04 9.85 6.58
C ASP A 137 20.22 8.48 7.26
N ASN A 138 19.38 8.15 8.25
CA ASN A 138 19.38 6.84 8.91
C ASN A 138 19.27 5.68 7.89
N TYR A 139 18.47 5.86 6.82
CA TYR A 139 18.32 4.85 5.78
C TYR A 139 19.34 4.97 4.65
N LEU A 140 19.70 6.19 4.24
CA LEU A 140 20.45 6.42 3.00
C LEU A 140 21.96 6.60 3.19
N LYS A 141 22.41 7.01 4.39
CA LYS A 141 23.84 7.19 4.71
C LYS A 141 24.36 6.05 5.58
N THR A 142 24.25 4.83 5.07
CA THR A 142 24.70 3.64 5.80
C THR A 142 26.23 3.60 5.95
N PRO A 143 26.77 2.94 6.99
CA PRO A 143 28.21 2.88 7.24
C PRO A 143 29.04 2.26 6.11
N ASP A 144 28.45 1.35 5.33
CA ASP A 144 29.06 0.71 4.17
C ASP A 144 28.90 1.50 2.87
N ARG A 145 28.26 2.68 2.93
CA ARG A 145 28.07 3.61 1.81
C ARG A 145 27.37 2.97 0.61
N ARG A 146 26.31 2.19 0.89
CA ARG A 146 25.50 1.50 -0.11
C ARG A 146 24.03 1.78 0.12
N LEU A 147 23.26 1.83 -0.98
CA LEU A 147 21.82 1.88 -0.89
C LEU A 147 21.27 0.50 -0.56
N HIS A 148 20.57 0.39 0.58
CA HIS A 148 19.80 -0.79 0.99
C HIS A 148 18.28 -0.59 0.86
N VAL A 149 17.86 0.65 0.62
CA VAL A 149 16.50 1.04 0.27
C VAL A 149 16.55 1.78 -1.07
N ASP A 150 15.41 1.83 -1.77
CA ASP A 150 15.23 2.47 -3.06
C ASP A 150 14.52 3.84 -2.93
N GLY A 151 14.32 4.32 -1.71
CA GLY A 151 13.75 5.63 -1.45
C GLY A 151 13.10 5.76 -0.07
N ILE A 152 12.23 6.77 0.07
CA ILE A 152 11.63 7.18 1.34
C ILE A 152 10.11 7.29 1.22
N PHE A 153 9.43 6.81 2.25
CA PHE A 153 8.00 6.98 2.49
C PHE A 153 7.81 8.00 3.62
N PHE A 154 7.38 9.21 3.29
CA PHE A 154 7.00 10.23 4.26
C PHE A 154 5.56 10.01 4.71
N ASP A 155 5.35 9.91 6.01
CA ASP A 155 4.04 9.61 6.59
C ASP A 155 3.54 10.68 7.55
N VAL A 156 2.23 10.71 7.74
CA VAL A 156 1.49 11.79 8.42
C VAL A 156 1.66 13.07 7.61
N VAL A 157 1.48 12.99 6.30
CA VAL A 157 1.57 14.14 5.41
C VAL A 157 0.32 15.01 5.53
N SER A 158 0.46 16.33 5.42
CA SER A 158 -0.71 17.20 5.31
C SER A 158 -1.32 17.03 3.92
N ARG A 159 -2.64 16.91 3.84
CA ARG A 159 -3.32 16.90 2.55
C ARG A 159 -3.31 18.27 1.86
N ASP A 160 -3.21 19.34 2.63
CA ASP A 160 -3.24 20.73 2.19
C ASP A 160 -1.82 21.29 1.99
N CYS A 161 -1.66 22.21 1.05
CA CYS A 161 -0.37 22.85 0.70
C CYS A 161 0.18 23.75 1.83
N GLY A 162 -0.65 24.09 2.81
CA GLY A 162 -0.37 25.07 3.84
C GLY A 162 -0.43 26.53 3.34
N PRO A 163 -0.42 27.51 4.25
CA PRO A 163 -0.43 28.92 3.89
C PRO A 163 0.73 29.26 2.97
N ALA A 164 0.43 29.96 1.86
CA ALA A 164 1.41 30.31 0.83
C ALA A 164 2.27 29.13 0.34
N ASN A 165 1.71 27.91 0.35
CA ASN A 165 2.38 26.66 -0.02
C ASN A 165 3.55 26.21 0.88
N ALA A 166 3.65 26.73 2.10
CA ALA A 166 4.76 26.41 3.00
C ALA A 166 4.92 24.90 3.27
N THR A 167 3.81 24.16 3.39
CA THR A 167 3.85 22.71 3.61
C THR A 167 4.27 21.97 2.34
N ARG A 168 3.78 22.37 1.16
CA ARG A 168 4.26 21.83 -0.12
C ARG A 168 5.77 22.01 -0.27
N ASP A 169 6.27 23.21 0.02
CA ASP A 169 7.67 23.55 -0.14
C ASP A 169 8.57 22.75 0.83
N TYR A 170 8.09 22.46 2.04
CA TYR A 170 8.74 21.53 2.98
C TYR A 170 8.94 20.13 2.36
N TYR A 171 7.90 19.53 1.75
CA TYR A 171 8.02 18.21 1.12
C TYR A 171 8.82 18.24 -0.19
N ALA A 172 8.74 19.33 -0.96
CA ALA A 172 9.60 19.52 -2.12
C ALA A 172 11.09 19.55 -1.73
N GLU A 173 11.42 20.18 -0.60
CA GLU A 173 12.79 20.18 -0.06
C GLU A 173 13.22 18.77 0.38
N LEU A 174 12.35 18.02 1.07
CA LEU A 174 12.65 16.64 1.46
C LEU A 174 12.85 15.72 0.27
N ARG A 175 12.02 15.81 -0.78
CA ARG A 175 12.20 15.06 -2.03
C ARG A 175 13.56 15.33 -2.64
N ARG A 176 13.90 16.62 -2.84
CA ARG A 176 15.19 17.02 -3.39
C ARG A 176 16.34 16.46 -2.54
N TYR A 177 16.20 16.49 -1.22
CA TYR A 177 17.20 15.94 -0.32
C TYR A 177 17.40 14.42 -0.49
N VAL A 178 16.32 13.65 -0.63
CA VAL A 178 16.39 12.20 -0.92
C VAL A 178 17.15 11.96 -2.22
N GLN A 179 16.81 12.69 -3.27
CA GLN A 179 17.45 12.59 -4.59
C GLN A 179 18.95 12.93 -4.53
N GLU A 180 19.31 14.02 -3.84
CA GLU A 180 20.70 14.43 -3.66
C GLU A 180 21.51 13.38 -2.89
N VAL A 181 20.97 12.82 -1.80
CA VAL A 181 21.67 11.83 -0.98
C VAL A 181 21.80 10.49 -1.72
N MET A 182 20.73 10.02 -2.37
CA MET A 182 20.79 8.78 -3.17
C MET A 182 21.77 8.92 -4.34
N GLY A 183 21.68 10.01 -5.10
CA GLY A 183 22.57 10.27 -6.24
C GLY A 183 24.04 10.42 -5.84
N ALA A 184 24.34 10.89 -4.63
CA ALA A 184 25.70 10.92 -4.11
C ALA A 184 26.27 9.52 -3.80
N VAL A 185 25.43 8.52 -3.56
CA VAL A 185 25.83 7.12 -3.32
C VAL A 185 25.86 6.34 -4.64
N ASP A 186 24.81 6.46 -5.45
CA ASP A 186 24.69 5.82 -6.76
C ASP A 186 23.90 6.74 -7.73
N PRO A 187 24.59 7.46 -8.63
CA PRO A 187 23.94 8.37 -9.59
C PRO A 187 23.00 7.68 -10.58
N ALA A 188 23.08 6.35 -10.73
CA ALA A 188 22.23 5.58 -11.64
C ALA A 188 21.06 4.90 -10.92
N ALA A 189 21.01 4.96 -9.59
CA ALA A 189 19.91 4.38 -8.83
C ALA A 189 18.65 5.23 -9.01
N PRO A 190 17.52 4.63 -9.47
CA PRO A 190 16.24 5.33 -9.44
C PRO A 190 15.80 5.53 -7.99
N ASP A 191 15.35 6.75 -7.65
CA ASP A 191 14.67 7.04 -6.39
C ASP A 191 13.16 6.79 -6.49
N LEU A 192 12.55 6.51 -5.34
CA LEU A 192 11.11 6.46 -5.17
C LEU A 192 10.72 7.21 -3.89
N VAL A 193 10.12 8.39 -4.05
CA VAL A 193 9.58 9.18 -2.94
C VAL A 193 8.08 9.00 -2.87
N VAL A 194 7.56 8.65 -1.69
CA VAL A 194 6.13 8.49 -1.44
C VAL A 194 5.69 9.44 -0.33
N ASN A 195 4.59 10.14 -0.55
CA ASN A 195 3.94 10.95 0.48
C ASN A 195 2.61 10.29 0.89
N ASN A 196 2.40 10.06 2.19
CA ASN A 196 1.17 9.50 2.72
C ASN A 196 0.34 10.53 3.51
N PRO A 197 -0.63 11.19 2.86
CA PRO A 197 -1.67 11.95 3.54
C PRO A 197 -2.85 11.08 4.03
N GLY A 198 -2.98 9.84 3.56
CA GLY A 198 -4.09 8.93 3.87
C GLY A 198 -5.43 9.31 3.24
N THR A 199 -5.46 10.36 2.40
CA THR A 199 -6.67 10.93 1.80
C THR A 199 -6.30 11.68 0.52
N ALA A 200 -7.30 12.09 -0.27
CA ALA A 200 -7.08 12.92 -1.44
C ALA A 200 -6.18 14.12 -1.13
N ILE A 201 -5.21 14.38 -2.02
CA ILE A 201 -4.13 15.36 -1.85
C ILE A 201 -4.40 16.63 -2.67
N ALA A 202 -4.00 17.81 -2.18
CA ALA A 202 -4.10 19.03 -2.95
C ALA A 202 -3.22 18.95 -4.21
N ASP A 203 -3.73 19.40 -5.34
CA ASP A 203 -3.04 19.28 -6.63
C ASP A 203 -1.71 20.05 -6.72
N CYS A 204 -1.53 21.09 -5.91
CA CYS A 204 -0.26 21.80 -5.75
C CYS A 204 0.94 20.86 -5.47
N TYR A 205 0.72 19.72 -4.81
CA TYR A 205 1.76 18.73 -4.50
C TYR A 205 2.23 17.97 -5.74
N LEU A 206 1.44 17.97 -6.81
CA LEU A 206 1.63 17.21 -8.04
C LEU A 206 2.01 18.10 -9.24
N GLU A 207 1.99 19.43 -9.09
CA GLU A 207 2.42 20.39 -10.11
C GLU A 207 3.81 20.01 -10.66
N PRO A 208 4.01 19.91 -11.99
CA PRO A 208 5.25 19.35 -12.55
C PRO A 208 6.56 19.97 -12.04
N GLU A 209 6.59 21.30 -11.84
CA GLU A 209 7.77 22.02 -11.38
C GLU A 209 7.97 22.02 -9.86
N ARG A 210 6.97 21.54 -9.10
CA ARG A 210 6.91 21.56 -7.64
C ARG A 210 6.47 20.21 -7.06
N ARG A 211 6.56 19.16 -7.87
CA ARG A 211 6.08 17.83 -7.51
C ARG A 211 6.87 17.30 -6.31
N THR A 212 6.15 16.93 -5.26
CA THR A 212 6.75 16.61 -3.96
C THR A 212 7.02 15.12 -3.73
N ALA A 213 6.42 14.24 -4.52
CA ALA A 213 6.64 12.79 -4.46
C ALA A 213 6.33 12.15 -5.80
N ASP A 214 6.81 10.92 -6.03
CA ASP A 214 6.45 10.12 -7.19
C ASP A 214 5.04 9.54 -7.02
N VAL A 215 4.76 9.05 -5.82
CA VAL A 215 3.51 8.39 -5.43
C VAL A 215 2.90 9.08 -4.20
N PHE A 216 1.58 9.11 -4.15
CA PHE A 216 0.79 9.65 -3.06
C PHE A 216 -0.19 8.59 -2.56
N VAL A 217 -0.20 8.31 -1.25
CA VAL A 217 -1.23 7.44 -0.67
C VAL A 217 -2.50 8.27 -0.48
N THR A 218 -3.39 8.20 -1.47
CA THR A 218 -4.58 9.06 -1.58
C THR A 218 -5.82 8.46 -0.95
N PHE A 219 -5.70 7.29 -0.34
CA PHE A 219 -6.72 6.68 0.51
C PHE A 219 -6.06 5.76 1.53
N GLU A 220 -6.41 5.92 2.81
CA GLU A 220 -6.04 5.02 3.91
C GLU A 220 -7.18 4.94 4.94
N ASP A 221 -8.04 3.93 4.85
CA ASP A 221 -9.14 3.69 5.80
C ASP A 221 -9.68 2.25 5.68
N THR A 222 -10.71 1.95 6.46
CA THR A 222 -11.52 0.73 6.43
C THR A 222 -12.14 0.46 5.07
N TYR A 223 -12.40 -0.82 4.79
CA TYR A 223 -13.19 -1.27 3.65
C TYR A 223 -14.57 -0.60 3.60
N ALA A 224 -15.25 -0.49 4.74
CA ALA A 224 -16.56 0.15 4.83
C ALA A 224 -16.52 1.62 4.38
N ALA A 225 -15.50 2.37 4.81
CA ALA A 225 -15.27 3.75 4.34
C ALA A 225 -14.95 3.78 2.84
N TYR A 226 -14.12 2.86 2.37
CA TYR A 226 -13.69 2.79 0.97
C TYR A 226 -14.83 2.50 -0.01
N THR A 227 -15.76 1.62 0.36
CA THR A 227 -16.95 1.28 -0.44
C THR A 227 -18.16 2.17 -0.15
N GLY A 228 -18.07 3.00 0.88
CA GLY A 228 -19.13 3.90 1.33
C GLY A 228 -18.75 5.37 1.16
N SER A 229 -19.07 6.17 2.17
CA SER A 229 -18.91 7.63 2.14
C SER A 229 -17.50 8.14 2.47
N GLY A 230 -16.55 7.25 2.75
CA GLY A 230 -15.16 7.64 3.01
C GLY A 230 -14.39 8.00 1.75
N TRP A 231 -14.82 7.50 0.58
CA TRP A 231 -14.28 7.96 -0.70
C TRP A 231 -14.80 9.36 -1.05
N LEU A 232 -13.91 10.33 -1.11
CA LEU A 232 -14.26 11.75 -1.32
C LEU A 232 -14.53 12.11 -2.79
N GLY A 233 -14.43 11.16 -3.71
CA GLY A 233 -14.72 11.37 -5.14
C GLY A 233 -13.50 11.57 -6.03
N GLY A 234 -12.28 11.54 -5.49
CA GLY A 234 -11.06 11.74 -6.28
C GLY A 234 -9.77 11.50 -5.50
N ASN A 235 -8.66 11.32 -6.22
CA ASN A 235 -7.32 11.23 -5.64
C ASN A 235 -6.73 12.60 -5.32
N VAL A 236 -7.17 13.62 -6.07
CA VAL A 236 -6.72 14.99 -5.91
C VAL A 236 -7.91 15.91 -5.65
N PHE A 237 -7.62 17.04 -5.02
CA PHE A 237 -8.60 18.10 -4.89
C PHE A 237 -7.95 19.47 -5.09
N ASP A 238 -8.79 20.43 -5.40
CA ASP A 238 -8.50 21.85 -5.31
C ASP A 238 -9.63 22.51 -4.49
N HIS A 239 -9.31 23.57 -3.76
CA HIS A 239 -10.29 24.18 -2.85
C HIS A 239 -11.42 24.89 -3.61
N ASP A 240 -11.17 25.33 -4.83
CA ASP A 240 -12.16 26.05 -5.65
C ASP A 240 -13.02 25.08 -6.49
N SER A 241 -12.42 24.01 -7.01
CA SER A 241 -13.06 23.08 -7.95
C SER A 241 -13.44 21.71 -7.37
N GLY A 242 -13.00 21.39 -6.14
CA GLY A 242 -13.35 20.17 -5.42
C GLY A 242 -12.53 18.95 -5.84
N TYR A 243 -13.09 17.75 -5.58
CA TYR A 243 -12.41 16.47 -5.79
C TYR A 243 -12.48 15.99 -7.25
N ARG A 244 -11.39 15.41 -7.73
CA ARG A 244 -11.31 14.83 -9.08
C ARG A 244 -10.32 13.67 -9.16
N ALA A 245 -10.40 12.89 -10.24
CA ALA A 245 -9.60 11.68 -10.41
C ALA A 245 -8.08 11.94 -10.40
N GLY A 246 -7.63 13.09 -10.93
CA GLY A 246 -6.22 13.49 -10.97
C GLY A 246 -5.40 12.82 -12.07
N THR A 247 -6.05 12.16 -13.04
CA THR A 247 -5.39 11.48 -14.17
C THR A 247 -4.52 12.41 -15.01
N GLU A 248 -4.87 13.70 -15.07
CA GLU A 248 -4.11 14.74 -15.75
C GLU A 248 -2.76 15.07 -15.06
N LEU A 249 -2.60 14.67 -13.80
CA LEU A 249 -1.39 14.82 -12.99
C LEU A 249 -0.63 13.51 -12.78
N ASP A 250 -1.06 12.45 -13.47
CA ASP A 250 -0.51 11.10 -13.39
C ASP A 250 -0.26 10.50 -14.80
N PRO A 251 0.67 11.07 -15.58
CA PRO A 251 0.94 10.57 -16.93
C PRO A 251 1.53 9.14 -16.94
N SER A 252 2.08 8.66 -15.82
CA SER A 252 2.62 7.29 -15.69
C SER A 252 1.56 6.27 -15.26
N GLY A 253 0.43 6.72 -14.72
CA GLY A 253 -0.60 5.83 -14.13
C GLY A 253 -0.16 5.20 -12.80
N THR A 254 0.80 5.81 -12.10
CA THR A 254 1.41 5.27 -10.89
C THR A 254 1.48 6.28 -9.74
N ALA A 255 0.89 7.47 -9.89
CA ALA A 255 0.96 8.52 -8.88
C ALA A 255 0.14 8.25 -7.62
N PHE A 256 -0.81 7.31 -7.66
CA PHE A 256 -1.77 7.10 -6.58
C PHE A 256 -1.69 5.70 -5.98
N TRP A 257 -1.79 5.63 -4.66
CA TRP A 257 -1.75 4.39 -3.88
C TRP A 257 -2.92 4.36 -2.88
N HIS A 258 -3.71 3.29 -2.90
CA HIS A 258 -4.77 3.07 -1.89
C HIS A 258 -4.41 1.95 -0.88
N LEU A 259 -4.50 2.28 0.40
CA LEU A 259 -4.36 1.35 1.52
C LEU A 259 -5.73 1.11 2.14
N VAL A 260 -6.17 -0.15 2.22
CA VAL A 260 -7.51 -0.48 2.72
C VAL A 260 -7.41 -1.60 3.75
N HIS A 261 -7.88 -1.33 4.97
CA HIS A 261 -7.88 -2.30 6.05
C HIS A 261 -9.31 -2.73 6.42
N ASP A 262 -9.48 -3.63 7.39
CA ASP A 262 -10.80 -4.18 7.76
C ASP A 262 -11.56 -4.76 6.55
N VAL A 263 -10.83 -5.38 5.62
CA VAL A 263 -11.41 -6.02 4.43
C VAL A 263 -11.88 -7.43 4.83
N PRO A 264 -13.17 -7.77 4.68
CA PRO A 264 -13.76 -8.92 5.38
C PRO A 264 -13.29 -10.29 4.88
N ASP A 265 -12.98 -10.40 3.59
CA ASP A 265 -12.59 -11.67 2.97
C ASP A 265 -11.82 -11.48 1.65
N ALA A 266 -11.41 -12.60 1.04
CA ALA A 266 -10.65 -12.61 -0.21
C ALA A 266 -11.45 -12.14 -1.44
N GLU A 267 -12.79 -12.20 -1.41
CA GLU A 267 -13.63 -11.66 -2.47
C GLU A 267 -13.68 -10.14 -2.39
N ALA A 268 -13.94 -9.61 -1.19
CA ALA A 268 -13.87 -8.19 -0.89
C ALA A 268 -12.48 -7.61 -1.17
N MET A 269 -11.40 -8.35 -0.90
CA MET A 269 -10.05 -7.97 -1.31
C MET A 269 -9.94 -7.78 -2.83
N ARG A 270 -10.45 -8.71 -3.63
CA ARG A 270 -10.42 -8.59 -5.10
C ARG A 270 -11.26 -7.41 -5.60
N ALA A 271 -12.41 -7.18 -4.96
CA ALA A 271 -13.23 -6.00 -5.23
C ALA A 271 -12.50 -4.69 -4.87
N THR A 272 -11.78 -4.66 -3.74
CA THR A 272 -10.95 -3.54 -3.31
C THR A 272 -9.86 -3.22 -4.33
N LEU A 273 -9.08 -4.22 -4.75
CA LEU A 273 -8.01 -4.03 -5.73
C LEU A 273 -8.56 -3.57 -7.10
N ARG A 274 -9.68 -4.15 -7.56
CA ARG A 274 -10.36 -3.67 -8.78
C ARG A 274 -10.79 -2.22 -8.64
N THR A 275 -11.42 -1.88 -7.51
CA THR A 275 -11.88 -0.52 -7.23
C THR A 275 -10.72 0.48 -7.17
N ALA A 276 -9.57 0.09 -6.61
CA ALA A 276 -8.37 0.93 -6.62
C ALA A 276 -7.90 1.22 -8.04
N PHE A 277 -7.80 0.18 -8.88
CA PHE A 277 -7.45 0.35 -10.29
C PHE A 277 -8.46 1.25 -11.03
N ASP A 278 -9.77 1.05 -10.83
CA ASP A 278 -10.82 1.83 -11.48
C ASP A 278 -10.80 3.30 -11.01
N ARG A 279 -10.44 3.55 -9.74
CA ARG A 279 -10.21 4.89 -9.18
C ARG A 279 -8.88 5.51 -9.57
N GLY A 280 -8.07 4.84 -10.40
CA GLY A 280 -6.83 5.38 -10.94
C GLY A 280 -5.58 5.14 -10.10
N ALA A 281 -5.65 4.29 -9.07
CA ALA A 281 -4.46 3.90 -8.33
C ALA A 281 -3.56 2.97 -9.16
N GLY A 282 -2.25 3.23 -9.12
CA GLY A 282 -1.22 2.33 -9.64
C GLY A 282 -0.73 1.35 -8.58
N TYR A 283 -0.90 1.68 -7.29
CA TYR A 283 -0.57 0.79 -6.18
C TYR A 283 -1.78 0.58 -5.27
N ALA A 284 -1.90 -0.62 -4.70
CA ALA A 284 -2.87 -0.87 -3.64
C ALA A 284 -2.41 -1.94 -2.66
N TYR A 285 -3.01 -1.95 -1.48
CA TYR A 285 -2.94 -3.07 -0.56
C TYR A 285 -4.19 -3.18 0.28
N ALA A 286 -4.68 -4.41 0.41
CA ALA A 286 -5.87 -4.76 1.16
C ALA A 286 -5.49 -5.73 2.28
N THR A 287 -6.06 -5.55 3.46
CA THR A 287 -5.82 -6.41 4.62
C THR A 287 -7.08 -6.55 5.49
N ASP A 288 -7.25 -7.71 6.10
CA ASP A 288 -8.31 -8.01 7.08
C ASP A 288 -7.94 -7.62 8.51
N THR A 289 -6.73 -7.11 8.70
CA THR A 289 -6.27 -6.51 9.95
C THR A 289 -7.00 -5.20 10.24
N VAL A 290 -7.01 -4.81 11.51
CA VAL A 290 -7.80 -3.67 12.01
C VAL A 290 -6.94 -2.74 12.87
N MET A 291 -7.48 -1.57 13.20
CA MET A 291 -6.88 -0.62 14.14
C MET A 291 -6.56 -1.26 15.50
N PRO A 292 -5.53 -0.79 16.23
CA PRO A 292 -4.82 0.49 16.05
C PRO A 292 -3.64 0.45 15.06
N ASN A 293 -3.25 -0.72 14.56
CA ASN A 293 -2.19 -0.83 13.57
C ASN A 293 -2.50 -1.98 12.60
N PRO A 294 -3.20 -1.70 11.49
CA PRO A 294 -3.51 -2.72 10.49
C PRO A 294 -2.27 -3.18 9.70
N TRP A 295 -1.13 -2.52 9.84
CA TRP A 295 0.05 -2.77 9.02
C TRP A 295 1.10 -3.68 9.70
N ASN A 296 0.75 -4.29 10.84
CA ASN A 296 1.65 -5.12 11.65
C ASN A 296 1.44 -6.65 11.51
N ALA A 297 0.63 -7.08 10.55
CA ALA A 297 0.42 -8.49 10.26
C ALA A 297 0.09 -8.70 8.78
N GLY A 298 0.40 -9.89 8.28
CA GLY A 298 0.01 -10.30 6.94
C GLY A 298 -1.47 -10.68 6.84
N PRO A 299 -2.09 -10.51 5.67
CA PRO A 299 -3.51 -10.77 5.50
C PRO A 299 -3.79 -12.27 5.45
N THR A 300 -4.98 -12.70 5.87
CA THR A 300 -5.34 -14.13 5.90
C THR A 300 -5.32 -14.81 4.52
N TRP A 301 -5.61 -14.08 3.45
CA TRP A 301 -5.49 -14.57 2.06
C TRP A 301 -4.06 -14.61 1.52
N LYS A 302 -3.06 -14.19 2.29
CA LYS A 302 -1.63 -14.12 1.92
C LYS A 302 -1.31 -13.12 0.79
N TYR A 303 -0.07 -12.67 0.73
CA TYR A 303 0.38 -11.67 -0.26
C TYR A 303 0.25 -12.16 -1.70
N ARG A 304 0.57 -13.44 -1.97
CA ARG A 304 0.52 -14.02 -3.32
C ARG A 304 -0.86 -13.87 -3.98
N THR A 305 -1.93 -13.98 -3.20
CA THR A 305 -3.30 -13.84 -3.74
C THR A 305 -3.55 -12.42 -4.26
N GLN A 306 -3.02 -11.41 -3.57
CA GLN A 306 -3.11 -10.01 -4.01
C GLN A 306 -2.21 -9.74 -5.21
N THR A 307 -0.93 -10.13 -5.15
CA THR A 307 0.03 -9.86 -6.24
C THR A 307 -0.38 -10.54 -7.54
N THR A 308 -0.89 -11.78 -7.46
CA THR A 308 -1.39 -12.50 -8.63
C THR A 308 -2.63 -11.84 -9.21
N TYR A 309 -3.57 -11.38 -8.37
CA TYR A 309 -4.78 -10.72 -8.86
C TYR A 309 -4.49 -9.34 -9.45
N ALA A 310 -3.65 -8.53 -8.79
CA ALA A 310 -3.23 -7.22 -9.28
C ALA A 310 -2.55 -7.30 -10.65
N ALA A 311 -1.75 -8.35 -10.88
CA ALA A 311 -1.13 -8.64 -12.18
C ALA A 311 -2.14 -8.87 -13.33
N THR A 312 -3.42 -9.10 -13.04
CA THR A 312 -4.50 -9.20 -14.05
C THR A 312 -5.18 -7.85 -14.36
N LEU A 313 -4.75 -6.77 -13.69
CA LEU A 313 -5.31 -5.43 -13.81
C LEU A 313 -4.36 -4.55 -14.63
N GLY A 314 -4.79 -4.16 -15.83
CA GLY A 314 -3.97 -3.44 -16.82
C GLY A 314 -3.14 -4.39 -17.66
#